data_AF-A0A966EIC3-F1
#
_entry.id   AF-A0A966EIC3-F1
#
_cell.length_a   1.000
_cell.length_b   1.000
_cell.length_c   1.000
_cell.angle_alpha   90.00
_cell.angle_beta   90.00
_cell.angle_gamma   90.00
#
_symmetry.space_group_name_H-M   'P 1'
#
loop_
_entity.id
_entity.type
_entity.pdbx_description
1 polymer ?
#
loop_
_entity_poly.entity_id
_entity_poly.type
_entity_poly.pdbx_seq_one_letter_code
_entity_poly.pdbx_strand_id
1 'polypeptide(L)'
;EARIRDISRDIAKGFGASVTMDFRIIFLPLVNTASEAEFAADTAAELVGEENMERNGPRQMSSEDFSYMLDKCPGAYMYIGNKGGDCDREVHNPGYDFNDDILALGASYYARLVERRLGKRDGLDE
;
A
#
# COMPACT_ATOMS: atom_id res chain seq x y z
N GLU A 1 -4.24 -22.00 -2.53
CA GLU A 1 -4.14 -23.20 -1.66
C GLU A 1 -4.58 -24.50 -2.36
N ALA A 2 -5.85 -24.64 -2.76
CA ALA A 2 -6.40 -25.90 -3.31
C ALA A 2 -5.53 -26.53 -4.42
N ARG A 3 -5.13 -25.73 -5.43
CA ARG A 3 -4.30 -26.23 -6.52
C ARG A 3 -2.93 -26.77 -6.09
N ILE A 4 -2.30 -26.13 -5.10
CA ILE A 4 -1.02 -26.57 -4.55
C ILE A 4 -1.21 -27.90 -3.82
N ARG A 5 -2.29 -28.02 -3.05
CA ARG A 5 -2.66 -29.24 -2.33
C ARG A 5 -2.90 -30.42 -3.27
N ASP A 6 -3.65 -30.20 -4.35
CA ASP A 6 -3.98 -31.24 -5.32
C ASP A 6 -2.74 -31.75 -6.05
N ILE A 7 -1.92 -30.83 -6.58
CA ILE A 7 -0.67 -31.19 -7.27
C ILE A 7 0.26 -31.96 -6.33
N SER A 8 0.43 -31.49 -5.09
CA SER A 8 1.30 -32.16 -4.12
C SER A 8 0.83 -33.59 -3.83
N ARG A 9 -0.49 -33.77 -3.68
CA ARG A 9 -1.11 -35.08 -3.43
C ARG A 9 -0.92 -36.03 -4.61
N ASP A 10 -1.17 -35.55 -5.82
CA ASP A 10 -1.08 -36.36 -7.04
C ASP A 10 0.35 -36.83 -7.30
N ILE A 11 1.32 -35.94 -7.10
CA ILE A 11 2.75 -36.28 -7.18
C ILE A 11 3.09 -37.35 -6.13
N ALA A 12 2.76 -37.14 -4.85
CA ALA A 12 3.09 -38.10 -3.79
C ALA A 12 2.47 -39.49 -4.08
N LYS A 13 1.20 -39.51 -4.49
CA LYS A 13 0.47 -40.74 -4.85
C LYS A 13 1.13 -41.48 -6.01
N GLY A 14 1.60 -40.76 -7.03
CA GLY A 14 2.29 -41.35 -8.19
C GLY A 14 3.54 -42.16 -7.82
N PHE A 15 4.18 -41.83 -6.70
CA PHE A 15 5.35 -42.52 -6.17
C PHE A 15 5.03 -43.48 -4.99
N GLY A 16 3.74 -43.73 -4.70
CA GLY A 16 3.33 -44.57 -3.58
C GLY A 16 3.59 -43.95 -2.20
N ALA A 17 3.75 -42.63 -2.13
CA ALA A 17 3.97 -41.87 -0.90
C ALA A 17 2.71 -41.09 -0.47
N SER A 18 2.78 -40.46 0.70
CA SER A 18 1.77 -39.52 1.22
C SER A 18 2.41 -38.16 1.52
N VAL A 19 1.60 -37.10 1.57
CA VAL A 19 2.04 -35.73 1.85
C VAL A 19 1.08 -35.03 2.80
N THR A 20 1.62 -34.24 3.73
CA THR A 20 0.87 -33.32 4.59
C THR A 20 1.28 -31.90 4.24
N MET A 21 0.30 -31.03 4.01
CA MET A 21 0.54 -29.63 3.66
C MET A 21 0.16 -28.73 4.85
N ASP A 22 1.14 -28.00 5.37
CA ASP A 22 0.96 -26.88 6.30
C ASP A 22 1.01 -25.58 5.49
N PHE A 23 -0.12 -24.90 5.38
CA PHE A 23 -0.25 -23.65 4.63
C PHE A 23 -0.74 -22.57 5.57
N ARG A 24 -0.01 -21.45 5.61
CA ARG A 24 -0.28 -20.34 6.51
C ARG A 24 -0.35 -19.05 5.72
N ILE A 25 -1.43 -18.29 5.93
CA ILE A 25 -1.53 -16.92 5.43
C ILE A 25 -0.87 -16.04 6.48
N ILE A 26 0.25 -15.41 6.11
CA ILE A 26 1.04 -14.56 7.01
C ILE A 26 0.91 -13.07 6.72
N PHE A 27 0.27 -12.71 5.60
CA PHE A 27 -0.06 -11.34 5.20
C PHE A 27 -1.36 -11.34 4.39
N LEU A 28 -2.17 -10.29 4.56
CA LEU A 28 -3.28 -10.00 3.67
C LEU A 28 -2.78 -9.19 2.46
N PRO A 29 -3.45 -9.26 1.31
CA PRO A 29 -3.21 -8.31 0.24
C PRO A 29 -3.60 -6.91 0.72
N LEU A 30 -2.73 -5.92 0.48
CA LEU A 30 -3.09 -4.53 0.68
C LEU A 30 -4.01 -4.08 -0.45
N VAL A 31 -5.26 -3.76 -0.13
CA VAL A 31 -6.25 -3.31 -1.10
C VAL A 31 -6.86 -2.01 -0.62
N ASN A 32 -6.60 -0.93 -1.35
CA ASN A 32 -7.22 0.36 -1.08
C ASN A 32 -8.72 0.32 -1.42
N THR A 33 -9.53 1.00 -0.61
CA THR A 33 -10.92 1.28 -0.96
C THR A 33 -10.94 2.35 -2.05
N ALA A 34 -11.67 2.13 -3.14
CA ALA A 34 -11.63 3.00 -4.32
C ALA A 34 -11.92 4.49 -4.00
N SER A 35 -12.97 4.77 -3.23
CA SER A 35 -13.33 6.15 -2.85
C SER A 35 -12.29 6.82 -1.95
N GLU A 36 -11.65 6.06 -1.05
CA GLU A 36 -10.61 6.58 -0.18
C GLU A 36 -9.32 6.84 -0.96
N ALA A 37 -8.99 5.97 -1.93
CA ALA A 37 -7.85 6.15 -2.83
C ALA A 37 -8.03 7.38 -3.72
N GLU A 38 -9.22 7.60 -4.26
CA GLU A 38 -9.54 8.77 -5.07
C GLU A 38 -9.43 10.07 -4.25
N PHE A 39 -10.02 10.10 -3.05
CA PHE A 39 -9.89 11.24 -2.14
C PHE A 39 -8.43 11.52 -1.73
N ALA A 40 -7.68 10.46 -1.42
CA ALA A 40 -6.27 10.54 -1.07
C ALA A 40 -5.43 11.07 -2.23
N ALA A 41 -5.70 10.63 -3.46
CA ALA A 41 -5.03 11.09 -4.67
C ALA A 41 -5.38 12.54 -5.01
N ASP A 42 -6.65 12.94 -4.91
CA ASP A 42 -7.06 14.35 -5.12
C ASP A 42 -6.38 15.29 -4.13
N THR A 43 -6.22 14.84 -2.87
CA THR A 43 -5.53 15.61 -1.84
C THR A 43 -4.05 15.79 -2.18
N ALA A 44 -3.40 14.75 -2.69
CA ALA A 44 -2.02 14.83 -3.14
C ALA A 44 -1.88 15.76 -4.36
N ALA A 45 -2.79 15.63 -5.34
CA ALA A 45 -2.78 16.45 -6.56
C ALA A 45 -2.91 17.96 -6.28
N GLU A 46 -3.60 18.38 -5.22
CA GLU A 46 -3.61 19.79 -4.78
C GLU A 46 -2.22 20.32 -4.41
N LEU A 47 -1.32 19.46 -3.92
CA LEU A 47 0.01 19.83 -3.46
C LEU A 47 1.06 19.71 -4.56
N VAL A 48 0.96 18.69 -5.40
CA VAL A 48 1.99 18.36 -6.40
C VAL A 48 1.58 18.65 -7.84
N GLY A 49 0.32 19.00 -8.10
CA GLY A 49 -0.24 19.08 -9.45
C GLY A 49 -0.70 17.71 -9.97
N GLU A 50 -1.74 17.70 -10.79
CA GLU A 50 -2.31 16.46 -11.36
C GLU A 50 -1.28 15.72 -12.23
N GLU A 51 -0.39 16.45 -12.90
CA GLU A 51 0.67 15.91 -13.74
C GLU A 51 1.71 15.08 -12.97
N ASN A 52 1.82 15.28 -11.65
CA ASN A 52 2.73 14.55 -10.78
C ASN A 52 2.01 13.47 -9.94
N MET A 53 0.72 13.22 -10.19
CA MET A 53 -0.06 12.23 -9.45
C MET A 53 -0.42 11.01 -10.30
N GLU A 54 0.32 9.91 -10.12
CA GLU A 54 0.00 8.62 -10.74
C GLU A 54 -1.07 7.87 -9.95
N ARG A 55 -2.30 7.85 -10.46
CA ARG A 55 -3.47 7.22 -9.81
C ARG A 55 -3.58 5.72 -10.04
N ASN A 56 -2.97 5.21 -11.12
CA ASN A 56 -3.05 3.82 -11.55
C ASN A 56 -1.65 3.21 -11.72
N GLY A 57 -0.79 3.49 -10.73
CA GLY A 57 0.57 2.96 -10.69
C GLY A 57 0.62 1.42 -10.70
N PRO A 58 1.79 0.85 -11.02
CA PRO A 58 1.96 -0.60 -11.03
C PRO A 58 1.71 -1.19 -9.64
N ARG A 59 1.12 -2.39 -9.63
CA ARG A 59 1.00 -3.18 -8.41
C ARG A 59 2.39 -3.54 -7.89
N GLN A 60 2.58 -3.43 -6.59
CA GLN A 60 3.83 -3.81 -5.94
C GLN A 60 3.79 -5.27 -5.50
N MET A 61 4.96 -5.90 -5.52
CA MET A 61 5.15 -7.30 -5.08
C MET A 61 5.48 -7.39 -3.58
N SER A 62 5.73 -6.26 -2.92
CA SER A 62 5.98 -6.20 -1.48
C SER A 62 4.74 -6.56 -0.68
N SER A 63 4.96 -7.18 0.48
CA SER A 63 3.96 -7.30 1.54
C SER A 63 3.99 -6.07 2.44
N GLU A 64 2.82 -5.64 2.91
CA GLU A 64 2.65 -4.48 3.80
C GLU A 64 1.60 -4.81 4.87
N ASP A 65 1.91 -4.59 6.14
CA ASP A 65 1.04 -4.96 7.27
C ASP A 65 -0.14 -3.98 7.45
N PHE A 66 -0.07 -2.80 6.83
CA PHE A 66 -1.21 -1.89 6.69
C PHE A 66 -2.42 -2.55 5.99
N SER A 67 -2.20 -3.67 5.27
CA SER A 67 -3.29 -4.53 4.77
C SER A 67 -4.26 -4.97 5.87
N TYR A 68 -3.79 -5.20 7.09
CA TYR A 68 -4.66 -5.55 8.22
C TYR A 68 -5.52 -4.37 8.70
N MET A 69 -5.01 -3.14 8.57
CA MET A 69 -5.79 -1.94 8.89
C MET A 69 -6.91 -1.76 7.86
N LEU A 70 -6.59 -1.94 6.58
CA LEU A 70 -7.56 -1.81 5.47
C LEU A 70 -8.61 -2.93 5.46
N ASP A 71 -8.29 -4.11 6.00
CA ASP A 71 -9.28 -5.18 6.23
C ASP A 71 -10.37 -4.77 7.24
N LYS A 72 -10.08 -3.80 8.12
CA LYS A 72 -11.01 -3.35 9.17
C LYS A 72 -11.68 -2.02 8.88
N CYS A 73 -11.03 -1.13 8.14
CA CYS A 73 -11.50 0.21 7.90
C CYS A 73 -11.23 0.62 6.45
N PRO A 74 -12.23 1.21 5.75
CA PRO A 74 -11.97 1.84 4.46
C PRO A 74 -10.83 2.85 4.57
N GLY A 75 -9.84 2.72 3.69
CA GLY A 75 -8.70 3.61 3.66
C GLY A 75 -7.88 3.46 2.40
N ALA A 76 -6.80 4.22 2.34
CA ALA A 76 -5.83 4.20 1.25
C ALA A 76 -4.40 4.25 1.78
N TYR A 77 -3.55 3.41 1.20
CA TYR A 77 -2.10 3.45 1.30
C TYR A 77 -1.55 4.05 0.00
N MET A 78 -0.73 5.09 0.12
CA MET A 78 -0.19 5.85 -1.01
C MET A 78 1.33 5.74 -1.04
N TYR A 79 1.90 5.78 -2.23
CA TYR A 79 3.35 5.94 -2.41
C TYR A 79 3.70 7.40 -2.65
N ILE A 80 4.83 7.83 -2.10
CA ILE A 80 5.44 9.12 -2.39
C ILE A 80 6.69 8.88 -3.26
N GLY A 81 6.88 9.71 -4.28
CA GLY A 81 8.08 9.67 -5.10
C GLY A 81 9.30 10.00 -4.24
N ASN A 82 10.22 9.05 -4.09
CA ASN A 82 11.44 9.20 -3.29
C ASN A 82 12.72 9.29 -4.14
N LYS A 83 12.58 9.53 -5.45
CA LYS A 83 13.72 9.73 -6.34
C LYS A 83 14.23 11.17 -6.24
N GLY A 84 15.55 11.34 -6.11
CA GLY A 84 16.23 12.64 -6.05
C GLY A 84 17.63 12.51 -5.44
N GLY A 85 18.60 13.31 -5.93
CA GLY A 85 20.00 13.19 -5.50
C GLY A 85 20.64 11.84 -5.90
N ASP A 86 21.42 11.25 -4.99
CA ASP A 86 22.01 9.90 -5.15
C ASP A 86 21.03 8.75 -4.78
N CYS A 87 19.76 9.07 -4.52
CA CYS A 87 18.73 8.12 -4.08
C CYS A 87 18.11 7.37 -5.26
N ASP A 88 18.81 6.33 -5.73
CA ASP A 88 18.38 5.48 -6.87
C ASP A 88 18.19 4.00 -6.48
N ARG A 89 18.20 3.69 -5.18
CA ARG A 89 18.13 2.31 -4.69
C ARG A 89 16.79 2.03 -4.04
N GLU A 90 16.27 0.83 -4.26
CA GLU A 90 15.03 0.35 -3.64
C GLU A 90 15.20 0.10 -2.15
N VAL A 91 14.08 0.09 -1.42
CA VAL A 91 14.04 -0.31 -0.01
C VAL A 91 14.67 -1.70 0.18
N HIS A 92 15.32 -1.91 1.32
CA HIS A 92 16.14 -3.09 1.68
C HIS A 92 17.52 -3.18 1.00
N ASN A 93 17.89 -2.26 0.11
CA ASN A 93 19.26 -2.16 -0.35
C ASN A 93 20.17 -1.57 0.75
N PRO A 94 21.38 -2.11 1.04
CA PRO A 94 22.29 -1.54 2.04
C PRO A 94 22.76 -0.11 1.75
N GLY A 95 22.76 0.29 0.49
CA GLY A 95 23.05 1.67 0.09
C GLY A 95 21.79 2.52 -0.07
N TYR A 96 20.64 2.06 0.42
CA TYR A 96 19.43 2.87 0.41
C TYR A 96 19.68 4.17 1.17
N ASP A 97 19.34 5.27 0.53
CA ASP A 97 19.40 6.62 1.09
C ASP A 97 18.06 7.29 0.83
N PHE A 98 17.52 7.96 1.84
CA PHE A 98 16.20 8.56 1.77
C PHE A 98 16.32 10.00 1.25
N ASN A 99 15.41 10.42 0.38
CA ASN A 99 15.44 11.78 -0.13
C ASN A 99 14.82 12.75 0.90
N ASP A 100 15.64 13.38 1.73
CA ASP A 100 15.16 14.31 2.77
C ASP A 100 14.35 15.50 2.23
N ASP A 101 14.52 15.87 0.96
CA ASP A 101 13.77 16.97 0.34
C ASP A 101 12.24 16.70 0.30
N ILE A 102 11.82 15.43 0.38
CA ILE A 102 10.39 15.08 0.35
C ILE A 102 9.71 15.11 1.72
N LEU A 103 10.46 15.31 2.81
CA LEU A 103 9.91 15.28 4.17
C LEU A 103 8.80 16.33 4.36
N ALA A 104 9.04 17.56 3.88
CA ALA A 104 8.06 18.64 3.96
C ALA A 104 6.80 18.35 3.13
N LEU A 105 6.96 17.72 1.96
CA LEU A 105 5.83 17.31 1.13
C LEU A 105 5.00 16.22 1.82
N GLY A 106 5.64 15.18 2.35
CA GLY A 106 4.96 14.09 3.06
C GLY A 106 4.18 14.58 4.28
N ALA A 107 4.79 15.46 5.09
CA ALA A 107 4.11 16.08 6.23
C ALA A 107 2.92 16.95 5.80
N SER A 108 3.10 17.76 4.76
CA SER A 108 2.02 18.61 4.21
C SER A 108 0.86 17.79 3.67
N TYR A 109 1.15 16.65 3.03
CA TYR A 109 0.13 15.72 2.54
C TYR A 109 -0.79 15.24 3.66
N TYR A 110 -0.23 14.71 4.76
CA TYR A 110 -1.04 14.24 5.87
C TYR A 110 -1.82 15.37 6.56
N ALA A 111 -1.20 16.54 6.74
CA ALA A 111 -1.89 17.71 7.29
C ALA A 111 -3.12 18.07 6.41
N ARG A 112 -2.90 18.16 5.10
CA ARG A 112 -3.96 18.49 4.14
C ARG A 112 -5.06 17.43 4.08
N LEU A 113 -4.70 16.14 4.19
CA LEU A 113 -5.65 15.03 4.22
C LEU A 113 -6.61 15.16 5.42
N VAL A 114 -6.06 15.45 6.60
CA VAL A 114 -6.83 15.66 7.83
C VAL A 114 -7.69 16.91 7.72
N GLU A 115 -7.14 18.04 7.25
CA GLU A 115 -7.90 19.27 7.02
C GLU A 115 -9.07 19.06 6.05
N ARG A 116 -8.86 18.37 4.93
CA ARG A 116 -9.94 18.10 3.97
C ARG A 116 -11.02 17.19 4.54
N ARG A 117 -10.63 16.20 5.36
CA ARG A 117 -11.57 15.24 5.94
C ARG A 117 -12.36 15.80 7.12
N LEU A 118 -11.73 16.63 7.95
CA LEU A 118 -12.28 17.09 9.22
C LEU A 118 -12.55 18.60 9.29
N GLY A 119 -12.02 19.39 8.36
CA GLY A 119 -12.01 20.86 8.37
C GLY A 119 -13.34 21.55 8.07
N LYS A 120 -14.47 20.82 8.08
CA LYS A 120 -15.81 21.38 8.11
C LYS A 120 -16.67 20.67 9.15
N ARG A 121 -16.88 21.34 10.29
CA ARG A 121 -18.16 21.27 11.00
C ARG A 121 -18.89 22.57 10.74
N ASP A 122 -19.63 22.63 9.63
CA ASP A 122 -20.70 23.62 9.51
C ASP A 122 -21.82 23.15 10.47
N GLY A 123 -21.90 23.74 11.66
CA GLY A 123 -23.06 23.59 12.58
C GLY A 123 -22.82 22.91 13.94
N LEU A 124 -21.85 23.35 14.75
CA LEU A 124 -21.85 23.07 16.21
C LEU A 124 -22.07 24.31 17.08
N ASP A 125 -22.60 25.39 16.49
CA ASP A 125 -23.26 26.46 17.24
C ASP A 125 -24.79 26.28 17.14
N GLU A 126 -25.33 25.21 17.75
CA GLU A 126 -26.70 25.15 18.31
C GLU A 126 -26.73 24.19 19.52
#